data_AF-A0A7L4HEZ1-F1
#
_entry.id   AF-A0A7L4HEZ1-F1
#
_cell.length_a   1.000
_cell.length_b   1.000
_cell.length_c   1.000
_cell.angle_alpha   90.00
_cell.angle_beta   90.00
_cell.angle_gamma   90.00
#
_symmetry.space_group_name_H-M   'P 1'
#
loop_
_entity.id
_entity.type
_entity.pdbx_description
1 polymer ?
#
loop_
_entity_poly.entity_id
_entity_poly.type
_entity_poly.pdbx_seq_one_letter_code
_entity_poly.pdbx_strand_id
1 'polypeptide(L)'
;VAAADGRLVTAARQKALTDGGGVSASDLHLLLNLLGGAGGVGEVWTPVCLPRFNADGYFYAYAAALGDDDDGDNGGGGSGVTLILLSTEREGFYAAAGCRRRLEEALRAQGWLKELRAAVKGGGGYGVNRAGAPELRHFLYKPLEGPEEMQQVPQFTSPELEEPYGSEEERQRLFDLYHYLHSRVHSPRRPLRLLYHVAEKETLLAWVS
;
A
#
# COMPACT_ATOMS: atom_id res chain seq x y z
N VAL A 1 -5.13 2.30 8.25
CA VAL A 1 -4.55 1.65 7.04
C VAL A 1 -5.63 0.83 6.37
N ALA A 2 -5.79 0.91 5.07
CA ALA A 2 -6.65 0.02 4.29
C ALA A 2 -5.79 -0.82 3.36
N ALA A 3 -6.06 -2.13 3.31
CA ALA A 3 -5.31 -3.10 2.54
C ALA A 3 -6.24 -4.04 1.77
N ALA A 4 -5.76 -4.59 0.66
CA ALA A 4 -6.47 -5.60 -0.12
C ALA A 4 -5.44 -6.55 -0.74
N ASP A 5 -5.66 -7.86 -0.66
CA ASP A 5 -4.78 -8.89 -1.22
C ASP A 5 -3.29 -8.71 -0.84
N GLY A 6 -3.03 -8.35 0.42
CA GLY A 6 -1.67 -8.10 0.93
C GLY A 6 -1.01 -6.81 0.42
N ARG A 7 -1.74 -5.96 -0.32
CA ARG A 7 -1.28 -4.65 -0.82
C ARG A 7 -1.91 -3.52 -0.02
N LEU A 8 -1.12 -2.47 0.23
CA LEU A 8 -1.60 -1.25 0.85
C LEU A 8 -2.43 -0.44 -0.16
N VAL A 9 -3.71 -0.21 0.13
CA VAL A 9 -4.59 0.65 -0.69
C VAL A 9 -4.42 2.11 -0.26
N THR A 10 -4.48 2.36 1.05
CA THR A 10 -4.23 3.70 1.60
C THR A 10 -3.79 3.63 3.06
N ALA A 11 -2.99 4.61 3.50
CA ALA A 11 -2.63 4.78 4.89
C ALA A 11 -3.01 6.20 5.33
N ALA A 12 -3.62 6.30 6.50
CA ALA A 12 -3.96 7.56 7.14
C ALA A 12 -3.58 7.48 8.61
N ARG A 13 -3.16 8.63 9.17
CA ARG A 13 -2.74 8.76 10.56
C ARG A 13 -3.46 9.94 11.20
N GLN A 14 -3.81 9.81 12.47
CA GLN A 14 -4.29 10.94 13.27
C GLN A 14 -3.12 11.87 13.65
N LYS A 15 -3.30 13.18 13.43
CA LYS A 15 -2.29 14.23 13.67
C LYS A 15 -1.70 14.26 15.08
N ALA A 16 -2.43 13.78 16.10
CA ALA A 16 -1.98 13.83 17.50
C ALA A 16 -0.79 12.89 17.81
N LEU A 17 -0.45 11.96 16.92
CA LEU A 17 0.64 11.00 17.12
C LEU A 17 1.98 11.44 16.48
N THR A 18 2.15 12.70 16.10
CA THR A 18 3.25 13.21 15.22
C THR A 18 4.68 12.98 15.71
N ASP A 19 4.89 12.77 17.01
CA ASP A 19 6.25 12.75 17.58
C ASP A 19 7.04 11.46 17.30
N GLY A 20 6.38 10.39 16.81
CA GLY A 20 6.98 9.06 16.60
C GLY A 20 7.46 8.72 15.18
N GLY A 21 7.47 9.67 14.23
CA GLY A 21 7.75 9.37 12.81
C GLY A 21 6.64 8.53 12.16
N GLY A 22 6.69 8.26 10.85
CA GLY A 22 5.72 7.40 10.15
C GLY A 22 5.95 5.90 10.39
N VAL A 23 4.94 5.04 10.15
CA VAL A 23 5.13 3.58 10.20
C VAL A 23 6.05 3.17 9.05
N SER A 24 7.13 2.45 9.36
CA SER A 24 8.11 2.05 8.35
C SER A 24 7.54 1.01 7.36
N ALA A 25 8.13 0.91 6.16
CA ALA A 25 7.74 -0.12 5.19
C ALA A 25 7.87 -1.54 5.77
N SER A 26 8.90 -1.80 6.58
CA SER A 26 9.10 -3.08 7.26
C SER A 26 7.99 -3.39 8.28
N ASP A 27 7.60 -2.40 9.09
CA ASP A 27 6.50 -2.56 10.06
C ASP A 27 5.16 -2.75 9.35
N LEU A 28 4.93 -2.07 8.22
CA LEU A 28 3.74 -2.27 7.39
C LEU A 28 3.69 -3.69 6.81
N HIS A 29 4.81 -4.22 6.32
CA HIS A 29 4.88 -5.62 5.86
C HIS A 29 4.55 -6.60 6.98
N LEU A 30 5.02 -6.36 8.21
CA LEU A 30 4.65 -7.19 9.36
C LEU A 30 3.14 -7.14 9.63
N LEU A 31 2.54 -5.95 9.62
CA LEU A 31 1.10 -5.77 9.81
C LEU A 31 0.28 -6.48 8.72
N LEU A 32 0.68 -6.34 7.46
CA LEU A 32 0.00 -6.96 6.32
C LEU A 32 0.13 -8.48 6.36
N ASN A 33 1.28 -9.03 6.75
CA ASN A 33 1.44 -10.47 6.88
C ASN A 33 0.69 -11.04 8.09
N LEU A 34 0.66 -10.32 9.21
CA LEU A 34 -0.03 -10.73 10.42
C LEU A 34 -1.56 -10.67 10.27
N LEU A 35 -2.07 -9.63 9.61
CA LEU A 35 -3.50 -9.32 9.53
C LEU A 35 -4.11 -9.61 8.16
N GLY A 36 -3.29 -9.85 7.13
CA GLY A 36 -3.75 -10.16 5.78
C GLY A 36 -4.51 -11.48 5.68
N GLY A 37 -4.25 -12.43 6.58
CA GLY A 37 -5.04 -13.65 6.73
C GLY A 37 -6.28 -13.51 7.62
N ALA A 38 -6.41 -12.42 8.38
CA ALA A 38 -7.51 -12.20 9.31
C ALA A 38 -8.80 -11.71 8.61
N GLY A 39 -8.71 -11.24 7.36
CA GLY A 39 -9.83 -10.66 6.61
C GLY A 39 -10.99 -11.62 6.30
N GLY A 40 -10.86 -12.91 6.60
CA GLY A 40 -11.97 -13.88 6.49
C GLY A 40 -12.67 -14.21 7.81
N VAL A 41 -12.22 -13.67 8.95
CA VAL A 41 -12.67 -14.09 10.29
C VAL A 41 -13.13 -12.88 11.11
N GLY A 42 -14.12 -12.14 10.60
CA GLY A 42 -14.78 -11.06 11.32
C GLY A 42 -13.82 -9.96 11.79
N GLU A 43 -13.89 -9.61 13.07
CA GLU A 43 -13.05 -8.58 13.68
C GLU A 43 -11.92 -9.20 14.51
N VAL A 44 -10.69 -8.75 14.28
CA VAL A 44 -9.50 -9.16 15.03
C VAL A 44 -8.99 -8.00 15.87
N TRP A 45 -8.64 -8.30 17.12
CA TRP A 45 -7.97 -7.39 18.04
C TRP A 45 -6.77 -8.08 18.65
N THR A 46 -5.57 -7.69 18.24
CA THR A 46 -4.35 -8.40 18.63
C THR A 46 -3.23 -7.43 18.99
N PRO A 47 -2.43 -7.70 20.03
CA PRO A 47 -1.22 -6.94 20.29
C PRO A 47 -0.19 -7.16 19.17
N VAL A 48 0.49 -6.09 18.76
CA VAL A 48 1.51 -6.09 17.71
C VAL A 48 2.73 -5.26 18.12
N CYS A 49 3.92 -5.76 17.79
CA CYS A 49 5.16 -4.99 17.89
C CYS A 49 5.44 -4.30 16.56
N LEU A 50 5.78 -3.02 16.60
CA LEU A 50 6.27 -2.27 15.44
C LEU A 50 7.70 -1.81 15.73
N PRO A 51 8.70 -2.69 15.58
CA PRO A 51 10.04 -2.48 16.12
C PRO A 51 10.77 -1.25 15.55
N ARG A 52 10.42 -0.78 14.34
CA ARG A 52 11.01 0.45 13.80
C ARG A 52 10.27 1.70 14.25
N PHE A 53 9.01 1.58 14.66
CA PHE A 53 8.20 2.67 15.18
C PHE A 53 8.40 2.87 16.68
N ASN A 54 8.30 1.81 17.47
CA ASN A 54 8.61 1.79 18.90
C ASN A 54 9.08 0.39 19.30
N ALA A 55 10.37 0.25 19.59
CA ALA A 55 10.97 -1.03 20.00
C ALA A 55 10.61 -1.43 21.44
N ASP A 56 10.22 -0.46 22.27
CA ASP A 56 10.00 -0.63 23.70
C ASP A 56 8.51 -0.76 24.07
N GLY A 57 7.62 -0.80 23.07
CA GLY A 57 6.18 -0.77 23.27
C GLY A 57 5.40 -1.67 22.31
N TYR A 58 4.22 -2.07 22.77
CA TYR A 58 3.26 -2.82 21.96
C TYR A 58 2.09 -1.91 21.58
N PHE A 59 1.58 -2.09 20.37
CA PHE A 59 0.33 -1.52 19.90
C PHE A 59 -0.75 -2.60 19.91
N TYR A 60 -1.99 -2.19 19.75
CA TYR A 60 -3.13 -3.08 19.52
C TYR A 60 -3.66 -2.81 18.13
N ALA A 61 -3.62 -3.84 17.29
CA ALA A 61 -4.10 -3.79 15.92
C ALA A 61 -5.53 -4.32 15.88
N TYR A 62 -6.44 -3.47 15.41
CA TYR A 62 -7.77 -3.86 14.99
C TYR A 62 -7.74 -4.15 13.49
N ALA A 63 -8.23 -5.30 13.05
CA ALA A 63 -8.40 -5.63 11.64
C ALA A 63 -9.81 -6.16 11.37
N ALA A 64 -10.45 -5.67 10.33
CA ALA A 64 -11.77 -6.14 9.91
C ALA A 64 -11.97 -5.88 8.42
N ALA A 65 -12.67 -6.77 7.74
CA ALA A 65 -13.10 -6.56 6.36
C ALA A 65 -14.22 -5.50 6.29
N LEU A 66 -14.26 -4.75 5.20
CA LEU A 66 -15.28 -3.76 4.89
C LEU A 66 -16.28 -4.34 3.89
N GLY A 67 -17.57 -4.25 4.22
CA GLY A 67 -18.65 -4.66 3.32
C GLY A 67 -19.11 -6.13 3.43
N ASP A 68 -18.61 -6.89 4.40
CA ASP A 68 -19.01 -8.30 4.60
C ASP A 68 -20.50 -8.47 4.93
N ASP A 69 -21.17 -7.42 5.38
CA ASP A 69 -22.57 -7.47 5.82
C ASP A 69 -23.60 -7.59 4.67
N ASP A 70 -23.19 -7.33 3.40
CA ASP A 70 -24.10 -7.25 2.25
C ASP A 70 -24.22 -8.54 1.43
N ASP A 71 -23.22 -9.42 1.49
CA ASP A 71 -23.16 -10.59 0.64
C ASP A 71 -23.52 -11.83 1.47
N GLY A 72 -24.76 -12.31 1.34
CA GLY A 72 -25.14 -13.68 1.74
C GLY A 72 -24.47 -14.78 0.89
N ASP A 73 -23.35 -14.45 0.26
CA ASP A 73 -22.55 -15.34 -0.56
C ASP A 73 -21.56 -16.08 0.35
N ASN A 74 -21.82 -17.37 0.56
CA ASN A 74 -20.89 -18.35 1.11
C ASN A 74 -19.75 -18.64 0.09
N GLY A 75 -19.20 -17.60 -0.54
CA GLY A 75 -18.15 -17.67 -1.54
C GLY A 75 -16.80 -17.47 -0.88
N GLY A 76 -16.20 -18.56 -0.40
CA GLY A 76 -14.91 -18.56 0.26
C GLY A 76 -13.79 -17.86 -0.53
N GLY A 77 -12.96 -17.12 0.19
CA GLY A 77 -11.57 -16.87 -0.21
C GLY A 77 -11.21 -15.41 -0.55
N GLY A 78 -10.99 -14.60 0.49
CA GLY A 78 -9.76 -13.80 0.59
C GLY A 78 -9.64 -12.46 -0.16
N SER A 79 -10.57 -12.06 -1.03
CA SER A 79 -10.40 -10.82 -1.84
C SER A 79 -11.36 -9.69 -1.42
N GLY A 80 -11.06 -9.07 -0.28
CA GLY A 80 -11.83 -7.97 0.30
C GLY A 80 -10.94 -6.81 0.75
N VAL A 81 -11.54 -5.64 0.99
CA VAL A 81 -10.83 -4.49 1.56
C VAL A 81 -10.81 -4.63 3.08
N THR A 82 -9.63 -4.73 3.67
CA THR A 82 -9.43 -4.84 5.12
C THR A 82 -9.02 -3.48 5.70
N LEU A 83 -9.75 -3.03 6.71
CA LEU A 83 -9.39 -1.89 7.53
C LEU A 83 -8.51 -2.35 8.70
N ILE A 84 -7.33 -1.73 8.83
CA ILE A 84 -6.41 -1.91 9.96
C ILE A 84 -6.31 -0.59 10.73
N LEU A 85 -6.63 -0.61 12.01
CA LEU A 85 -6.47 0.50 12.94
C LEU A 85 -5.45 0.13 14.02
N LEU A 86 -4.59 1.07 14.40
CA LEU A 86 -3.61 0.89 15.46
C LEU A 86 -3.97 1.77 16.65
N SER A 87 -3.94 1.19 17.84
CA SER A 87 -4.16 1.89 19.10
C SER A 87 -3.03 1.59 20.08
N THR A 88 -2.74 2.53 20.98
CA THR A 88 -1.90 2.29 22.17
C THR A 88 -2.73 1.83 23.37
N GLU A 89 -4.06 1.93 23.29
CA GLU A 89 -4.98 1.58 24.36
C GLU A 89 -5.41 0.11 24.24
N ARG A 90 -5.08 -0.71 25.26
CA ARG A 90 -5.45 -2.14 25.32
C ARG A 90 -6.95 -2.40 25.21
N GLU A 91 -7.75 -1.50 25.78
CA GLU A 91 -9.21 -1.63 25.88
C GLU A 91 -9.93 -0.83 24.78
N GLY A 92 -9.19 -0.35 23.77
CA GLY A 92 -9.69 0.47 22.66
C GLY A 92 -10.52 -0.26 21.60
N PHE A 93 -10.82 -1.56 21.79
CA PHE A 93 -11.55 -2.38 20.81
C PHE A 93 -12.88 -1.74 20.36
N TYR A 94 -13.72 -1.32 21.31
CA TYR A 94 -15.04 -0.76 20.99
C TYR A 94 -14.95 0.59 20.27
N ALA A 95 -13.92 1.39 20.57
CA ALA A 95 -13.65 2.63 19.85
C ALA A 95 -13.24 2.34 18.40
N ALA A 96 -12.37 1.34 18.18
CA ALA A 96 -11.95 0.90 16.85
C ALA A 96 -13.12 0.34 16.03
N ALA A 97 -13.95 -0.55 16.61
CA ALA A 97 -15.14 -1.07 15.96
C ALA A 97 -16.17 0.02 15.63
N GLY A 98 -16.36 0.99 16.53
CA GLY A 98 -17.19 2.17 16.26
C GLY A 98 -16.63 3.04 15.13
N CYS A 99 -15.30 3.18 15.03
CA CYS A 99 -14.64 3.88 13.94
C CYS A 99 -14.83 3.16 12.60
N ARG A 100 -14.70 1.83 12.57
CA ARG A 100 -14.99 1.01 11.39
C ARG A 100 -16.40 1.29 10.88
N ARG A 101 -17.42 1.18 11.74
CA ARG A 101 -18.83 1.38 11.35
C ARG A 101 -19.05 2.74 10.67
N ARG A 102 -18.58 3.83 11.30
CA ARG A 102 -18.71 5.18 10.73
C ARG A 102 -17.99 5.33 9.39
N LEU A 103 -16.79 4.75 9.27
CA LEU A 103 -16.04 4.80 8.01
C LEU A 103 -16.77 4.03 6.91
N GLU A 104 -17.25 2.83 7.23
CA GLU A 104 -17.99 1.99 6.28
C GLU A 104 -19.28 2.67 5.82
N GLU A 105 -20.07 3.22 6.74
CA GLU A 105 -21.26 4.01 6.43
C GLU A 105 -20.95 5.19 5.48
N ALA A 106 -19.87 5.93 5.74
CA ALA A 106 -19.45 7.03 4.89
C ALA A 106 -19.02 6.56 3.49
N LEU A 107 -18.25 5.47 3.39
CA LEU A 107 -17.83 4.88 2.12
C LEU A 107 -19.02 4.34 1.32
N ARG A 108 -20.02 3.77 2.00
CA ARG A 108 -21.27 3.29 1.39
C ARG A 108 -22.11 4.45 0.87
N ALA A 109 -22.30 5.49 1.68
CA ALA A 109 -23.09 6.66 1.31
C ALA A 109 -22.55 7.36 0.05
N GLN A 110 -21.23 7.32 -0.16
CA GLN A 110 -20.57 7.90 -1.33
C GLN A 110 -20.41 6.91 -2.50
N GLY A 111 -20.83 5.64 -2.35
CA GLY A 111 -20.66 4.59 -3.35
C GLY A 111 -19.23 4.06 -3.50
N TRP A 112 -18.26 4.61 -2.74
CA TRP A 112 -16.84 4.26 -2.85
C TRP A 112 -16.55 2.82 -2.41
N LEU A 113 -17.32 2.27 -1.47
CA LEU A 113 -17.12 0.88 -1.04
C LEU A 113 -17.34 -0.10 -2.20
N LYS A 114 -18.36 0.15 -3.03
CA LYS A 114 -18.65 -0.68 -4.21
C LYS A 114 -17.52 -0.60 -5.23
N GLU A 115 -17.05 0.61 -5.53
CA GLU A 115 -15.94 0.84 -6.46
C GLU A 115 -14.64 0.20 -5.98
N LEU A 116 -14.31 0.33 -4.68
CA LEU A 116 -13.13 -0.30 -4.10
C LEU A 116 -13.20 -1.82 -4.20
N ARG A 117 -14.34 -2.44 -3.90
CA ARG A 117 -14.51 -3.90 -4.04
C ARG A 117 -14.42 -4.35 -5.48
N ALA A 118 -14.99 -3.60 -6.42
CA ALA A 118 -14.88 -3.89 -7.85
C ALA A 118 -13.41 -3.82 -8.31
N ALA A 119 -12.66 -2.82 -7.85
CA ALA A 119 -11.24 -2.69 -8.16
C ALA A 119 -10.40 -3.85 -7.59
N VAL A 120 -10.68 -4.28 -6.35
CA VAL A 120 -10.00 -5.42 -5.71
C VAL A 120 -10.33 -6.73 -6.43
N LYS A 121 -11.61 -7.02 -6.70
CA LYS A 121 -12.03 -8.19 -7.49
C LYS A 121 -11.42 -8.20 -8.90
N GLY A 122 -11.15 -7.03 -9.47
CA GLY A 122 -10.46 -6.86 -10.75
C GLY A 122 -8.94 -7.09 -10.71
N GLY A 123 -8.36 -7.49 -9.57
CA GLY A 123 -6.92 -7.74 -9.39
C GLY A 123 -6.14 -6.59 -8.74
N GLY A 124 -6.80 -5.46 -8.45
CA GLY A 124 -6.23 -4.32 -7.72
C GLY A 124 -5.08 -3.57 -8.42
N GLY A 125 -4.60 -4.07 -9.56
CA GLY A 125 -3.58 -3.43 -10.38
C GLY A 125 -4.17 -2.59 -11.51
N TYR A 126 -3.29 -1.89 -12.20
CA TYR A 126 -3.63 -1.18 -13.43
C TYR A 126 -2.53 -1.42 -14.46
N GLY A 127 -2.91 -1.44 -15.72
CA GLY A 127 -1.96 -1.61 -16.80
C GLY A 127 -1.20 -0.32 -17.14
N VAL A 128 -0.04 -0.47 -17.78
CA VAL A 128 0.83 0.68 -18.13
C VAL A 128 0.12 1.69 -19.05
N ASN A 129 -0.82 1.19 -19.87
CA ASN A 129 -1.65 2.00 -20.77
C ASN A 129 -2.43 3.12 -20.08
N ARG A 130 -2.71 2.97 -18.78
CA ARG A 130 -3.41 4.00 -17.98
C ARG A 130 -2.61 5.29 -17.84
N ALA A 131 -1.29 5.24 -18.02
CA ALA A 131 -0.43 6.42 -18.01
C ALA A 131 -0.59 7.30 -19.26
N GLY A 132 -1.30 6.84 -20.30
CA GLY A 132 -1.49 7.59 -21.54
C GLY A 132 -0.23 7.70 -22.41
N ALA A 133 0.79 6.88 -22.14
CA ALA A 133 2.06 6.85 -22.84
C ALA A 133 2.22 5.49 -23.56
N PRO A 134 1.95 5.41 -24.88
CA PRO A 134 1.86 4.13 -25.60
C PRO A 134 3.20 3.38 -25.71
N GLU A 135 4.34 4.08 -25.62
CA GLU A 135 5.66 3.46 -25.63
C GLU A 135 6.21 3.15 -24.23
N LEU A 136 5.46 3.48 -23.18
CA LEU A 136 5.88 3.22 -21.81
C LEU A 136 5.73 1.74 -21.50
N ARG A 137 6.85 1.09 -21.17
CA ARG A 137 6.89 -0.34 -20.87
C ARG A 137 6.54 -0.64 -19.42
N HIS A 138 7.08 0.16 -18.50
CA HIS A 138 6.83 0.05 -17.06
C HIS A 138 7.32 1.33 -16.37
N PHE A 139 6.75 1.66 -15.20
CA PHE A 139 7.20 2.79 -14.41
C PHE A 139 7.09 2.52 -12.92
N LEU A 140 7.92 3.22 -12.14
CA LEU A 140 7.79 3.30 -10.69
C LEU A 140 7.67 4.78 -10.33
N TYR A 141 6.53 5.16 -9.75
CA TYR A 141 6.29 6.54 -9.35
C TYR A 141 6.17 6.64 -7.84
N LYS A 142 6.92 7.59 -7.27
CA LYS A 142 6.81 8.00 -5.87
C LYS A 142 6.28 9.43 -5.84
N PRO A 143 5.06 9.67 -5.33
CA PRO A 143 4.62 11.02 -5.05
C PRO A 143 5.53 11.60 -3.95
N LEU A 144 6.31 12.60 -4.31
CA LEU A 144 7.18 13.34 -3.38
C LEU A 144 6.47 14.57 -2.82
N GLU A 145 5.48 15.09 -3.55
CA GLU A 145 4.72 16.27 -3.17
C GLU A 145 3.25 15.91 -2.93
N GLY A 146 2.72 16.42 -1.82
CA GLY A 146 1.37 16.20 -1.35
C GLY A 146 1.21 16.78 0.06
N PRO A 147 -0.02 16.87 0.60
CA PRO A 147 -0.23 17.27 1.99
C PRO A 147 0.67 16.47 2.92
N GLU A 148 1.13 17.05 4.03
CA GLU A 148 2.01 16.36 5.01
C GLU A 148 1.43 15.00 5.42
N GLU A 149 0.11 14.84 5.39
CA GLU A 149 -0.58 13.57 5.66
C GLU A 149 -0.25 12.45 4.64
N MET A 150 -0.01 12.78 3.36
CA MET A 150 0.36 11.82 2.30
C MET A 150 1.86 11.51 2.29
N GLN A 151 2.72 12.38 2.84
CA GLN A 151 4.16 12.14 2.90
C GLN A 151 4.57 11.13 3.99
N GLN A 152 3.65 10.76 4.87
CA GLN A 152 3.96 9.95 6.06
C GLN A 152 4.18 8.46 5.77
N VAL A 153 3.74 7.97 4.60
CA VAL A 153 4.05 6.63 4.10
C VAL A 153 4.51 6.78 2.66
N PRO A 154 5.75 6.42 2.30
CA PRO A 154 6.20 6.45 0.91
C PRO A 154 5.44 5.37 0.14
N GLN A 155 4.26 5.71 -0.37
CA GLN A 155 3.48 4.85 -1.25
C GLN A 155 4.06 4.99 -2.65
N PHE A 156 4.45 3.86 -3.24
CA PHE A 156 4.83 3.83 -4.64
C PHE A 156 3.67 3.26 -5.43
N THR A 157 3.53 3.72 -6.66
CA THR A 157 2.61 3.13 -7.61
C THR A 157 3.37 2.61 -8.82
N SER A 158 2.96 1.43 -9.27
CA SER A 158 3.57 0.67 -10.35
C SER A 158 2.46 -0.06 -11.09
N PRO A 159 2.46 -0.07 -12.43
CA PRO A 159 1.54 -0.91 -13.17
C PRO A 159 1.86 -2.38 -12.96
N GLU A 160 0.97 -3.25 -13.45
CA GLU A 160 1.23 -4.68 -13.48
C GLU A 160 2.40 -5.03 -14.41
N LEU A 161 3.05 -6.17 -14.12
CA LEU A 161 4.15 -6.69 -14.90
C LEU A 161 3.61 -7.35 -16.18
N GLU A 162 3.35 -6.53 -17.19
CA GLU A 162 2.94 -6.93 -18.54
C GLU A 162 4.14 -7.39 -19.38
N GLU A 163 3.89 -7.97 -20.56
CA GLU A 163 4.96 -8.35 -21.50
C GLU A 163 5.88 -7.15 -21.82
N PRO A 164 7.21 -7.32 -21.82
CA PRO A 164 7.96 -8.58 -21.77
C PRO A 164 8.28 -9.10 -20.36
N TYR A 165 7.82 -8.46 -19.30
CA TYR A 165 8.19 -8.76 -17.90
C TYR A 165 7.37 -9.90 -17.27
N GLY A 166 6.92 -10.84 -18.10
CA GLY A 166 6.12 -11.99 -17.67
C GLY A 166 6.94 -13.05 -16.92
N SER A 167 8.19 -13.27 -17.33
CA SER A 167 9.08 -14.28 -16.74
C SER A 167 9.84 -13.74 -15.53
N GLU A 168 10.29 -14.64 -14.65
CA GLU A 168 11.06 -14.26 -13.44
C GLU A 168 12.38 -13.58 -13.81
N GLU A 169 13.06 -14.03 -14.86
CA GLU A 169 14.31 -13.45 -15.35
C GLU A 169 14.13 -12.03 -15.87
N GLU A 170 13.05 -11.79 -16.64
CA GLU A 170 12.72 -10.46 -17.16
C GLU A 170 12.32 -9.50 -16.03
N ARG A 171 11.62 -10.00 -15.01
CA ARG A 171 11.30 -9.22 -13.79
C ARG A 171 12.56 -8.86 -13.03
N GLN A 172 13.48 -9.81 -12.81
CA GLN A 172 14.74 -9.55 -12.14
C GLN A 172 15.55 -8.49 -12.90
N ARG A 173 15.63 -8.60 -14.24
CA ARG A 173 16.30 -7.58 -15.06
C ARG A 173 15.65 -6.20 -14.89
N LEU A 174 14.33 -6.12 -14.90
CA LEU A 174 13.62 -4.85 -14.68
C LEU A 174 13.96 -4.23 -13.32
N PHE A 175 13.98 -5.04 -12.25
CA PHE A 175 14.37 -4.56 -10.92
C PHE A 175 15.84 -4.12 -10.87
N ASP A 176 16.74 -4.83 -11.55
CA ASP A 176 18.15 -4.44 -11.65
C ASP A 176 18.31 -3.09 -12.36
N LEU A 177 17.51 -2.82 -13.40
CA LEU A 177 17.47 -1.51 -14.08
C LEU A 177 16.97 -0.41 -13.14
N TYR A 178 15.93 -0.67 -12.33
CA TYR A 178 15.47 0.27 -11.32
C TYR A 178 16.52 0.51 -10.23
N HIS A 179 17.21 -0.53 -9.76
CA HIS A 179 18.32 -0.39 -8.82
C HIS A 179 19.46 0.44 -9.40
N TYR A 180 19.80 0.21 -10.66
CA TYR A 180 20.79 1.01 -11.38
C TYR A 180 20.38 2.49 -11.43
N LEU A 181 19.17 2.80 -11.89
CA LEU A 181 18.65 4.18 -11.94
C LEU A 181 18.67 4.83 -10.56
N HIS A 182 18.14 4.14 -9.54
CA HIS A 182 18.08 4.64 -8.18
C HIS A 182 19.48 4.98 -7.63
N SER A 183 20.45 4.08 -7.82
CA SER A 183 21.83 4.27 -7.35
C SER A 183 22.54 5.46 -8.00
N ARG A 184 22.24 5.74 -9.27
CA ARG A 184 22.81 6.86 -10.02
C ARG A 184 22.21 8.19 -9.60
N VAL A 185 20.89 8.24 -9.47
CA VAL A 185 20.15 9.45 -9.10
C VAL A 185 20.45 9.87 -7.67
N HIS A 186 20.48 8.92 -6.74
CA HIS A 186 20.74 9.16 -5.31
C HIS A 186 22.21 9.03 -4.93
N SER A 187 23.13 9.10 -5.90
CA SER A 187 24.56 9.00 -5.59
C SER A 187 24.99 10.20 -4.75
N PRO A 188 25.55 10.01 -3.54
CA PRO A 188 25.92 11.11 -2.65
C PRO A 188 27.06 11.96 -3.21
N ARG A 189 27.83 11.42 -4.17
CA ARG A 189 28.94 12.13 -4.84
C ARG A 189 28.47 13.01 -5.99
N ARG A 190 27.32 12.72 -6.60
CA ARG A 190 26.81 13.45 -7.78
C ARG A 190 25.30 13.21 -7.94
N PRO A 191 24.45 13.86 -7.11
CA PRO A 191 23.01 13.69 -7.22
C PRO A 191 22.54 14.25 -8.57
N LEU A 192 21.87 13.41 -9.36
CA LEU A 192 21.32 13.79 -10.65
C LEU A 192 19.83 14.06 -10.50
N ARG A 193 19.35 15.22 -10.98
CA ARG A 193 17.90 15.50 -11.02
C ARG A 193 17.21 14.75 -12.15
N LEU A 194 17.92 14.49 -13.24
CA LEU A 194 17.42 13.78 -14.41
C LEU A 194 18.52 12.85 -14.94
N LEU A 195 18.15 11.61 -15.22
CA LEU A 195 19.00 10.61 -15.87
C LEU A 195 18.23 10.01 -17.05
N TYR A 196 18.84 10.08 -18.22
CA TYR A 196 18.37 9.42 -19.43
C TYR A 196 19.47 8.47 -19.90
N HIS A 197 19.13 7.19 -20.06
CA HIS A 197 20.08 6.15 -20.43
C HIS A 197 19.44 5.18 -21.42
N VAL A 198 20.00 5.08 -22.62
CA VAL A 198 19.56 4.12 -23.64
C VAL A 198 20.33 2.82 -23.43
N ALA A 199 19.64 1.77 -22.97
CA ALA A 199 20.16 0.42 -22.90
C ALA A 199 19.84 -0.34 -24.21
N GLU A 200 20.29 -1.58 -24.29
CA GLU A 200 20.11 -2.42 -25.49
C GLU A 200 18.63 -2.73 -25.77
N LYS A 201 17.82 -2.96 -24.72
CA LYS A 201 16.42 -3.35 -24.83
C LYS A 201 15.43 -2.27 -24.40
N GLU A 202 15.83 -1.35 -23.53
CA GLU A 202 14.95 -0.31 -22.98
C GLU A 202 15.65 1.06 -22.94
N THR A 203 14.85 2.11 -23.09
CA THR A 203 15.28 3.46 -22.74
C THR A 203 14.85 3.75 -21.30
N LEU A 204 15.82 4.06 -20.46
CA LEU A 204 15.62 4.33 -19.05
C LEU A 204 15.56 5.83 -18.80
N LEU A 205 14.58 6.25 -18.00
CA LEU A 205 14.43 7.61 -17.53
C LEU A 205 14.26 7.59 -16.01
N ALA A 206 15.00 8.43 -15.30
CA ALA A 206 14.76 8.70 -13.89
C ALA A 206 14.78 10.20 -13.64
N TRP A 207 13.84 10.66 -12.83
CA TRP A 207 13.64 12.07 -12.54
C TRP A 207 13.31 12.25 -11.05
N VAL A 208 13.95 13.23 -10.42
CA VAL A 208 13.69 13.68 -9.05
C VAL A 208 13.50 15.19 -9.09
N SER A 209 12.30 15.63 -8.71
CA SER A 209 11.92 17.04 -8.59
C SER A 209 12.42 17.63 -7.28
#